data_AF-A0A3D2XXJ4-F1
#
_entry.id   AF-A0A3D2XXJ4-F1
#
_cell.length_a   1.000
_cell.length_b   1.000
_cell.length_c   1.000
_cell.angle_alpha   90.00
_cell.angle_beta   90.00
_cell.angle_gamma   90.00
#
_symmetry.space_group_name_H-M   'P 1'
#
loop_
_entity.id
_entity.type
_entity.pdbx_description
1 polymer ?
#
loop_
_entity_poly.entity_id
_entity_poly.type
_entity_poly.pdbx_seq_one_letter_code
_entity_poly.pdbx_strand_id
1 'polypeptide(L)'
;AMAQALGGAPLTRESYALAYREVGRRDDRAQQIQIVAGLGEQLADVVKIPGIGLLIKLSRRPAKMAGLLSMHEFLQRGFEAFKDLGNVKTFIEPVIATETALNQQLLDPDVNLTEENPLPHV
;
A
#
# COMPACT_ATOMS: atom_id res chain seq x y z
N ALA A 1 4.80 -17.59 -4.33
CA ALA A 1 3.34 -17.70 -4.38
C ALA A 1 2.78 -16.98 -5.61
N MET A 2 2.45 -15.69 -5.58
CA MET A 2 1.83 -15.00 -6.74
C MET A 2 2.61 -15.12 -8.05
N ALA A 3 3.91 -14.81 -8.05
CA ALA A 3 4.75 -14.94 -9.24
C ALA A 3 4.86 -16.39 -9.75
N GLN A 4 4.74 -17.38 -8.86
CA GLN A 4 4.73 -18.80 -9.24
C GLN A 4 3.38 -19.19 -9.85
N ALA A 5 2.27 -18.76 -9.27
CA ALA A 5 0.91 -19.00 -9.79
C ALA A 5 0.68 -18.32 -11.16
N LEU A 6 1.29 -17.15 -11.39
CA LEU A 6 1.29 -16.52 -12.71
C LEU A 6 2.07 -17.34 -13.75
N GLY A 7 3.04 -18.17 -13.36
CA GLY A 7 3.71 -19.12 -14.27
C GLY A 7 4.42 -18.48 -15.49
N GLY A 8 4.76 -17.19 -15.43
CA GLY A 8 5.31 -16.45 -16.58
C GLY A 8 4.27 -15.94 -17.57
N ALA A 9 2.97 -16.11 -17.29
CA ALA A 9 1.91 -15.44 -18.03
C ALA A 9 2.06 -13.91 -17.94
N PRO A 10 1.61 -13.17 -18.97
CA PRO A 10 1.56 -11.71 -18.90
C PRO A 10 0.74 -11.26 -17.68
N LEU A 11 1.22 -10.25 -16.95
CA LEU A 11 0.48 -9.68 -15.83
C LEU A 11 -0.70 -8.86 -16.36
N THR A 12 -1.87 -9.50 -16.42
CA THR A 12 -3.16 -8.89 -16.77
C THR A 12 -4.10 -8.91 -15.57
N ARG A 13 -5.22 -8.19 -15.69
CA ARG A 13 -6.25 -8.15 -14.64
C ARG A 13 -6.85 -9.55 -14.40
N GLU A 14 -7.07 -10.31 -15.46
CA GLU A 14 -7.64 -11.66 -15.42
C GLU A 14 -6.64 -12.66 -14.83
N SER A 15 -5.41 -12.67 -15.34
CA SER A 15 -4.37 -13.58 -14.85
C SER A 15 -3.99 -13.29 -13.40
N TYR A 16 -3.96 -12.02 -12.99
CA TYR A 16 -3.75 -11.66 -11.59
C TYR A 16 -4.89 -12.15 -10.70
N ALA A 17 -6.15 -11.94 -11.09
CA ALA A 17 -7.29 -12.37 -10.29
C ALA A 17 -7.31 -13.90 -10.11
N LEU A 18 -7.09 -14.65 -11.19
CA LEU A 18 -7.02 -16.12 -11.14
C LEU A 18 -5.87 -16.61 -10.27
N ALA A 19 -4.67 -16.06 -10.45
CA ALA A 19 -3.51 -16.40 -9.63
C ALA A 19 -3.71 -16.02 -8.16
N TYR A 20 -4.40 -14.92 -7.88
CA TYR A 20 -4.73 -14.49 -6.53
C TYR A 20 -5.62 -15.51 -5.82
N ARG A 21 -6.66 -15.99 -6.50
CA ARG A 21 -7.55 -17.03 -5.99
C ARG A 21 -6.84 -18.37 -5.81
N GLU A 22 -6.03 -18.76 -6.80
CA GLU A 22 -5.23 -19.98 -6.73
C GLU A 22 -4.28 -19.99 -5.52
N VAL A 23 -3.63 -18.85 -5.24
CA VAL A 23 -2.77 -18.69 -4.07
C VAL A 23 -3.56 -18.76 -2.77
N GLY A 24 -4.77 -18.19 -2.70
CA GLY A 24 -5.72 -18.44 -1.62
C GLY A 24 -5.30 -17.98 -0.21
N ARG A 25 -4.26 -17.14 -0.09
CA ARG A 25 -3.68 -16.71 1.20
C ARG A 25 -4.50 -15.60 1.88
N ARG A 26 -5.74 -15.92 2.25
CA ARG A 26 -6.72 -15.00 2.86
C ARG A 26 -6.16 -14.27 4.08
N ASP A 27 -5.62 -15.03 5.03
CA ASP A 27 -5.17 -14.51 6.32
C ASP A 27 -3.94 -13.62 6.18
N ASP A 28 -3.01 -13.99 5.29
CA ASP A 28 -1.85 -13.15 5.01
C ASP A 28 -2.26 -11.82 4.36
N ARG A 29 -3.24 -11.82 3.44
CA ARG A 29 -3.75 -10.56 2.89
C ARG A 29 -4.43 -9.73 3.97
N ALA A 30 -5.28 -10.35 4.80
CA ALA A 30 -5.95 -9.64 5.88
C ALA A 30 -4.93 -8.98 6.83
N GLN A 31 -3.87 -9.71 7.19
CA GLN A 31 -2.77 -9.17 7.99
C GLN A 31 -2.05 -8.03 7.28
N GLN A 32 -1.75 -8.14 5.97
CA GLN A 32 -1.14 -7.06 5.21
C GLN A 32 -1.98 -5.78 5.21
N ILE A 33 -3.30 -5.91 5.02
CA ILE A 33 -4.23 -4.77 5.07
C ILE A 33 -4.16 -4.08 6.45
N GLN A 34 -4.14 -4.86 7.54
CA GLN A 34 -3.99 -4.31 8.89
C GLN A 34 -2.64 -3.63 9.12
N ILE A 35 -1.55 -4.19 8.60
CA ILE A 35 -0.23 -3.56 8.66
C ILE A 35 -0.24 -2.21 7.95
N VAL A 36 -0.83 -2.13 6.75
CA VAL A 36 -0.93 -0.88 5.99
C VAL A 36 -1.79 0.14 6.73
N ALA A 37 -2.90 -0.27 7.33
CA ALA A 37 -3.74 0.59 8.15
C ALA A 37 -2.94 1.20 9.32
N GLY A 38 -2.26 0.35 10.10
CA GLY A 38 -1.45 0.77 11.24
C GLY A 38 -0.28 1.67 10.85
N LEU A 39 0.38 1.40 9.71
CA LEU A 39 1.44 2.28 9.18
C LEU A 39 0.89 3.65 8.80
N GLY A 40 -0.28 3.71 8.17
CA GLY A 40 -0.94 4.97 7.82
C GLY A 40 -1.23 5.84 9.05
N GLU A 41 -1.75 5.23 10.11
CA GLU A 41 -2.03 5.92 11.38
C GLU A 41 -0.74 6.41 12.06
N GLN A 42 0.29 5.56 12.15
CA GLN A 42 1.57 5.95 12.75
C GLN A 42 2.22 7.12 12.00
N LEU A 43 2.19 7.10 10.67
CA LEU A 43 2.70 8.19 9.85
C LEU A 43 1.88 9.48 10.03
N ALA A 44 0.55 9.36 10.21
CA ALA A 44 -0.32 10.49 10.52
C ALA A 44 0.05 11.18 11.85
N ASP A 45 0.55 10.43 12.82
CA ASP A 45 0.99 10.99 14.09
C ASP A 45 2.39 11.60 14.00
N VAL A 46 3.29 10.99 13.22
CA VAL A 46 4.63 11.55 12.96
C VAL A 46 4.53 12.95 12.34
N VAL A 47 3.60 13.19 11.41
CA VAL A 47 3.48 14.51 10.76
C VAL A 47 3.02 15.64 11.70
N LYS A 48 2.44 15.30 12.85
CA LYS A 48 1.99 16.27 13.87
C LYS A 48 3.11 16.68 14.83
N ILE A 49 4.25 15.98 14.84
CA ILE A 49 5.35 16.26 15.77
C ILE A 49 5.92 17.66 15.48
N PRO A 50 5.91 18.58 16.46
CA PRO A 50 6.44 19.92 16.26
C PRO A 50 7.92 19.90 15.83
N GLY A 51 8.25 20.64 14.77
CA GLY A 51 9.63 20.78 14.29
C GLY A 51 10.16 19.60 13.48
N ILE A 52 9.43 18.47 13.35
CA ILE A 52 9.93 17.30 12.60
C ILE A 52 10.23 17.64 11.13
N GLY A 53 9.37 18.45 10.49
CA GLY A 53 9.59 18.89 9.11
C GLY A 53 10.82 19.78 8.97
N LEU A 54 11.17 20.55 10.01
CA LEU A 54 12.41 21.32 10.03
C LEU A 54 13.63 20.40 10.18
N LEU A 55 13.57 19.41 11.08
CA LEU A 55 14.64 18.42 11.25
C LEU A 55 14.91 17.66 9.96
N ILE A 56 13.85 17.22 9.26
CA ILE A 56 13.96 16.60 7.93
C ILE A 56 14.70 17.55 7.00
N LYS A 57 14.24 18.79 6.81
CA LYS A 57 14.90 19.76 5.91
C LYS A 57 16.38 20.00 6.24
N LEU A 58 16.73 20.14 7.51
CA LEU A 58 18.11 20.35 7.96
C LEU A 58 18.99 19.12 7.76
N SER A 59 18.42 17.90 7.78
CA SER A 59 19.15 16.65 7.62
C SER A 59 19.66 16.38 6.20
N ARG A 60 19.22 17.16 5.18
CA ARG A 60 19.57 16.93 3.77
C ARG A 60 21.08 16.94 3.51
N ARG A 61 21.79 17.96 4.02
CA ARG A 61 23.24 18.10 3.79
C ARG A 61 24.04 17.01 4.50
N PRO A 62 23.82 16.72 5.80
CA PRO A 62 24.40 15.56 6.46
C PRO A 62 24.11 14.23 5.74
N ALA A 63 22.87 14.00 5.30
CA ALA A 63 22.51 12.79 4.56
C ALA A 63 23.28 12.66 3.25
N LYS A 64 23.45 13.75 2.50
CA LYS A 64 24.28 13.76 1.29
C LYS A 64 25.73 13.41 1.59
N MET A 65 26.31 13.98 2.64
CA MET A 65 27.69 13.69 3.04
C MET A 65 27.88 12.24 3.49
N ALA A 66 26.84 11.64 4.08
CA ALA A 66 26.83 10.23 4.50
C ALA A 66 26.47 9.25 3.37
N GLY A 67 26.22 9.70 2.14
CA GLY A 67 25.80 8.84 1.03
C GLY A 67 24.34 8.37 1.10
N LEU A 68 23.52 8.98 1.96
CA LEU A 68 22.12 8.63 2.23
C LEU A 68 21.11 9.61 1.60
N LEU A 69 21.50 10.34 0.56
CA LEU A 69 20.64 11.37 -0.03
C LEU A 69 19.31 10.80 -0.55
N SER A 70 19.35 9.65 -1.23
CA SER A 70 18.14 9.01 -1.77
C SER A 70 17.15 8.59 -0.68
N MET A 71 17.67 8.06 0.43
CA MET A 71 16.86 7.72 1.60
C MET A 71 16.23 8.97 2.22
N HIS A 72 17.01 10.04 2.37
CA HIS A 72 16.50 11.32 2.88
C HIS A 72 15.39 11.88 1.97
N GLU A 73 15.59 11.90 0.65
CA GLU A 73 14.59 12.41 -0.29
C GLU A 73 13.33 11.55 -0.30
N PHE A 74 13.45 10.23 -0.13
CA PHE A 74 12.29 9.35 0.06
C PHE A 74 11.49 9.73 1.31
N LEU A 75 12.18 9.91 2.45
CA LEU A 75 11.53 10.31 3.71
C LEU A 75 10.89 11.70 3.62
N GLN A 76 11.57 12.66 2.99
CA GLN A 76 11.04 14.01 2.81
C GLN A 76 9.76 14.00 1.96
N ARG A 77 9.77 13.31 0.81
CA ARG A 77 8.57 13.19 -0.05
C ARG A 77 7.42 12.50 0.67
N GLY A 78 7.71 11.42 1.40
CA GLY A 78 6.71 10.72 2.21
C GLY A 78 6.11 11.65 3.27
N PHE A 79 6.94 12.37 4.02
CA PHE A 79 6.49 13.34 5.02
C PHE A 79 5.61 14.45 4.42
N GLU A 80 6.04 15.04 3.30
CA GLU A 80 5.28 16.09 2.61
C GLU A 80 3.92 15.58 2.14
N ALA A 81 3.86 14.39 1.52
CA ALA A 81 2.60 13.78 1.09
C ALA A 81 1.61 13.56 2.26
N PHE A 82 2.08 13.02 3.38
CA PHE A 82 1.22 12.81 4.56
C PHE A 82 0.80 14.13 5.23
N LYS A 83 1.65 15.15 5.20
CA LYS A 83 1.31 16.48 5.71
C LYS A 83 0.23 17.12 4.86
N ASP A 84 0.34 17.03 3.53
CA ASP A 84 -0.59 17.63 2.59
C ASP A 84 -1.96 16.94 2.58
N LEU A 85 -2.01 15.63 2.89
CA LEU A 85 -3.26 14.89 3.09
C LEU A 85 -4.11 15.45 4.25
N GLY A 86 -3.49 16.07 5.25
CA GLY A 86 -4.16 16.60 6.44
C GLY A 86 -4.79 15.48 7.28
N ASN A 87 -6.07 15.17 7.05
CA ASN A 87 -6.75 14.07 7.72
C ASN A 87 -6.44 12.73 7.03
N VAL A 88 -5.32 12.12 7.39
CA VAL A 88 -4.88 10.82 6.85
C VAL A 88 -5.94 9.73 7.01
N LYS A 89 -6.73 9.76 8.09
CA LYS A 89 -7.78 8.78 8.34
C LYS A 89 -8.83 8.77 7.22
N THR A 90 -9.24 9.95 6.75
CA THR A 90 -10.19 10.07 5.62
C THR A 90 -9.66 9.55 4.29
N PHE A 91 -8.34 9.41 4.16
CA PHE A 91 -7.71 8.79 2.99
C PHE A 91 -7.54 7.27 3.16
N ILE A 92 -7.05 6.83 4.33
CA ILE A 92 -6.72 5.42 4.58
C ILE A 92 -7.98 4.56 4.74
N GLU A 93 -9.02 5.04 5.44
CA GLU A 93 -10.22 4.23 5.70
C GLU A 93 -10.90 3.73 4.41
N PRO A 94 -11.15 4.55 3.38
CA PRO A 94 -11.67 4.07 2.11
C PRO A 94 -10.78 3.02 1.44
N VAL A 95 -9.46 3.22 1.45
CA VAL A 95 -8.50 2.26 0.86
C VAL A 95 -8.61 0.92 1.55
N ILE A 96 -8.60 0.89 2.89
CA ILE A 96 -8.72 -0.34 3.68
C ILE A 96 -10.06 -1.03 3.44
N ALA A 97 -11.16 -0.27 3.36
CA ALA A 97 -12.48 -0.81 3.06
C ALA A 97 -12.52 -1.45 1.66
N THR A 98 -12.02 -0.75 0.64
CA THR A 98 -11.95 -1.25 -0.74
C THR A 98 -11.08 -2.51 -0.82
N GLU A 99 -9.87 -2.50 -0.25
CA GLU A 99 -8.97 -3.66 -0.27
C GLU A 99 -9.55 -4.88 0.47
N THR A 100 -10.28 -4.64 1.56
CA THR A 100 -10.97 -5.71 2.30
C THR A 100 -12.08 -6.33 1.47
N ALA A 101 -12.91 -5.50 0.81
CA ALA A 101 -13.97 -5.96 -0.08
C ALA A 101 -13.42 -6.72 -1.29
N LEU A 102 -12.35 -6.20 -1.92
CA LEU A 102 -11.68 -6.87 -3.03
C LEU A 102 -11.11 -8.23 -2.61
N ASN A 103 -10.47 -8.31 -1.44
CA ASN A 103 -9.96 -9.58 -0.92
C ASN A 103 -11.08 -10.62 -0.70
N GLN A 104 -12.25 -10.17 -0.22
CA GLN A 104 -13.42 -11.04 -0.05
C GLN A 104 -13.92 -11.54 -1.40
N GLN A 105 -14.17 -10.65 -2.36
CA GLN A 105 -14.70 -10.99 -3.68
C GLN A 105 -13.75 -11.87 -4.51
N LEU A 106 -12.45 -11.58 -4.48
CA LEU A 106 -11.47 -12.38 -5.23
C LEU A 106 -11.37 -13.82 -4.73
N LEU A 107 -11.58 -14.03 -3.44
CA LEU A 107 -11.50 -15.34 -2.77
C LEU A 107 -12.86 -16.01 -2.58
N ASP A 108 -13.94 -15.38 -3.04
CA ASP A 108 -15.27 -15.96 -3.02
C ASP A 108 -15.39 -17.02 -4.13
N PRO A 109 -15.66 -18.30 -3.79
CA PRO A 109 -15.82 -19.35 -4.78
C PRO A 109 -17.04 -19.15 -5.68
N ASP A 110 -18.05 -18.40 -5.24
CA ASP A 110 -19.29 -18.18 -6.00
C ASP A 110 -19.14 -17.11 -7.09
N VAL A 111 -18.06 -16.32 -7.03
CA VAL A 111 -17.77 -15.27 -8.02
C VAL A 111 -17.02 -15.85 -9.22
N ASN A 112 -17.60 -15.75 -10.42
CA ASN A 112 -16.93 -16.13 -11.67
C ASN A 112 -15.91 -15.05 -12.08
N LEU A 113 -14.63 -15.29 -11.80
CA LEU A 113 -13.57 -14.30 -11.96
C LEU A 113 -13.22 -13.97 -13.42
N THR A 114 -13.65 -14.77 -14.39
CA THR A 114 -13.46 -14.46 -15.82
C THR A 114 -14.56 -13.57 -16.39
N GLU A 115 -15.71 -13.51 -15.72
CA GLU A 115 -16.88 -12.72 -16.15
C GLU A 115 -17.08 -11.50 -15.24
N GLU A 116 -16.95 -11.71 -13.93
CA GLU A 116 -17.18 -10.74 -12.85
C GLU A 116 -15.88 -10.47 -12.07
N ASN A 117 -14.81 -10.12 -12.79
CA ASN A 117 -13.56 -9.73 -12.14
C ASN A 117 -13.77 -8.42 -11.35
N PRO A 118 -13.53 -8.38 -10.03
CA PRO A 118 -13.80 -7.20 -9.20
C PRO A 118 -12.69 -6.14 -9.22
N LEU A 119 -11.52 -6.44 -9.81
CA LEU A 119 -10.38 -5.53 -9.83
C LEU A 119 -10.73 -4.21 -10.56
N PRO A 120 -10.11 -3.06 -10.29
CA PRO A 120 -10.36 -1.86 -11.09
C PRO A 120 -9.86 -2.02 -12.53
N HIS A 121 -10.53 -1.34 -13.48
CA HIS A 121 -9.97 -1.13 -14.83
C HIS A 121 -9.01 0.06 -14.74
N VAL A 122 -7.70 -0.21 -14.91
CA VAL A 122 -6.61 0.77 -14.86
C VAL A 122 -6.07 1.05 -16.25
#